data_AF-A0A1S2QB09-F1
#
_entry.id   AF-A0A1S2QB09-F1
#
_cell.length_a   1.000
_cell.length_b   1.000
_cell.length_c   1.000
_cell.angle_alpha   90.00
_cell.angle_beta   90.00
_cell.angle_gamma   90.00
#
_symmetry.space_group_name_H-M   'P 1'
#
loop_
_entity.id
_entity.type
_entity.pdbx_description
1 polymer ?
#
loop_
_entity_poly.entity_id
_entity_poly.type
_entity_poly.pdbx_seq_one_letter_code
_entity_poly.pdbx_strand_id
1 'polypeptide(L)'
;MRLYAQTPARRSRQVLADLVALALIAVAVAFAMTVHGAIMRLAEPGRKAQSAGHSLAFGLQAAGDAASQVPLIGGSLKKPLQAAAGAGDGLSDAGQSLQHVVGQVADLTALALIVLPVAFVLVLWLAPRLRWIRHSATTRHLFDGPGGADLLALRALTGPQRDLAAVPVPPGGLADAWRRGDDEVIAALSEVALRRAGLRA
;
A
#
# COMPACT_ATOMS: atom_id res chain seq x y z
N MET A 1 -1.57 -25.07 8.08
CA MET A 1 -1.61 -23.70 8.64
C MET A 1 -2.99 -23.10 8.38
N ARG A 2 -3.73 -22.69 9.43
CA ARG A 2 -5.09 -22.15 9.27
C ARG A 2 -5.04 -20.63 9.07
N LEU A 3 -5.61 -20.16 7.95
CA LEU A 3 -5.57 -18.74 7.53
C LEU A 3 -6.69 -17.87 8.15
N TYR A 4 -7.65 -18.46 8.88
CA TYR A 4 -8.81 -17.76 9.46
C TYR A 4 -9.16 -18.21 10.89
N ALA A 5 -9.65 -17.27 11.70
CA ALA A 5 -10.16 -17.53 13.05
C ALA A 5 -11.54 -18.21 13.01
N GLN A 6 -11.79 -19.17 13.89
CA GLN A 6 -13.05 -19.95 13.92
C GLN A 6 -14.19 -19.27 14.71
N THR A 7 -13.94 -18.10 15.30
CA THR A 7 -14.95 -17.32 16.03
C THR A 7 -15.62 -16.28 15.13
N PRO A 8 -16.96 -16.27 14.99
CA PRO A 8 -17.68 -15.45 14.02
C PRO A 8 -17.46 -13.94 14.23
N ALA A 9 -17.43 -13.47 15.48
CA ALA A 9 -17.17 -12.06 15.81
C ALA A 9 -15.78 -11.56 15.34
N ARG A 10 -14.77 -12.42 15.32
CA ARG A 10 -13.42 -12.07 14.83
C ARG A 10 -13.32 -12.18 13.31
N ARG A 11 -14.03 -13.12 12.69
CA ARG A 11 -14.12 -13.22 11.22
C ARG A 11 -14.73 -11.96 10.62
N SER A 12 -15.81 -11.42 11.20
CA SER A 12 -16.42 -10.17 10.72
C SER A 12 -15.49 -8.97 10.86
N ARG A 13 -14.71 -8.87 11.96
CA ARG A 13 -13.70 -7.82 12.12
C ARG A 13 -12.56 -7.94 11.11
N GLN A 14 -12.15 -9.17 10.76
CA GLN A 14 -11.15 -9.39 9.71
C GLN A 14 -11.66 -8.94 8.34
N VAL A 15 -12.88 -9.36 7.96
CA VAL A 15 -13.49 -8.94 6.70
C VAL A 15 -13.67 -7.42 6.65
N LEU A 16 -14.15 -6.80 7.74
CA LEU A 16 -14.28 -5.34 7.79
C LEU A 16 -12.92 -4.64 7.69
N ALA A 17 -11.89 -5.15 8.36
CA ALA A 17 -10.53 -4.60 8.26
C ALA A 17 -9.97 -4.73 6.84
N ASP A 18 -10.23 -5.84 6.17
CA ASP A 18 -9.81 -6.07 4.78
C ASP A 18 -10.52 -5.11 3.82
N LEU A 19 -11.84 -4.92 4.00
CA LEU A 19 -12.64 -3.97 3.22
C LEU A 19 -12.19 -2.53 3.46
N VAL A 20 -11.92 -2.15 4.72
CA VAL A 20 -11.41 -0.82 5.05
C VAL A 20 -10.02 -0.60 4.44
N ALA A 21 -9.14 -1.60 4.50
CA ALA A 21 -7.82 -1.53 3.87
C ALA A 21 -7.94 -1.36 2.35
N LEU A 22 -8.78 -2.16 1.69
CA LEU A 22 -9.04 -2.03 0.26
C LEU A 22 -9.62 -0.66 -0.10
N ALA A 23 -10.58 -0.15 0.68
CA ALA A 23 -11.17 1.16 0.47
C ALA A 23 -10.12 2.28 0.61
N LEU A 24 -9.27 2.22 1.64
CA LEU A 24 -8.19 3.20 1.83
C LEU A 24 -7.17 3.18 0.68
N ILE A 25 -6.81 1.98 0.21
CA ILE A 25 -5.92 1.82 -0.95
C ILE A 25 -6.59 2.44 -2.20
N ALA A 26 -7.86 2.14 -2.44
CA ALA A 26 -8.59 2.69 -3.59
C ALA A 26 -8.68 4.22 -3.53
N VAL A 27 -8.95 4.79 -2.36
CA VAL A 27 -8.96 6.25 -2.15
C VAL A 27 -7.59 6.86 -2.38
N ALA A 28 -6.51 6.25 -1.87
CA ALA A 28 -5.15 6.73 -2.08
C ALA A 28 -4.75 6.71 -3.57
N VAL A 29 -5.08 5.65 -4.29
CA VAL A 29 -4.84 5.55 -5.73
C VAL A 29 -5.65 6.60 -6.49
N ALA A 30 -6.94 6.77 -6.20
CA ALA A 30 -7.77 7.79 -6.84
C ALA A 30 -7.23 9.21 -6.60
N PHE A 31 -6.78 9.49 -5.36
CA PHE A 31 -6.15 10.76 -5.01
C PHE A 31 -4.83 10.98 -5.76
N ALA A 32 -3.96 9.97 -5.83
CA ALA A 32 -2.70 10.01 -6.57
C ALA A 32 -2.92 10.26 -8.07
N MET A 33 -3.89 9.59 -8.69
CA MET A 33 -4.24 9.79 -10.10
C MET A 33 -4.76 11.22 -10.36
N THR A 34 -5.52 11.77 -9.41
CA THR A 34 -6.02 13.15 -9.50
C THR A 34 -4.87 14.16 -9.44
N VAL A 35 -3.93 13.97 -8.51
CA VAL A 35 -2.73 14.82 -8.37
C VAL A 35 -1.84 14.69 -9.60
N HIS A 36 -1.58 13.48 -10.08
CA HIS A 36 -0.81 13.23 -11.30
C HIS A 36 -1.41 13.98 -12.50
N GLY A 37 -2.72 13.83 -12.71
CA GLY A 37 -3.43 14.52 -13.79
C GLY A 37 -3.36 16.04 -13.67
N ALA A 38 -3.42 16.59 -12.46
CA ALA A 38 -3.25 18.02 -12.21
C ALA A 38 -1.81 18.48 -12.56
N ILE A 39 -0.79 17.71 -12.19
CA ILE A 39 0.61 18.02 -12.51
C ILE A 39 0.83 17.96 -14.03
N MET A 40 0.28 16.96 -14.72
CA MET A 40 0.42 16.81 -16.18
C MET A 40 -0.21 17.96 -16.99
N ARG A 41 -1.10 18.76 -16.40
CA ARG A 41 -1.60 20.00 -17.03
C ARG A 41 -0.49 21.06 -17.15
N LEU A 42 0.49 21.07 -16.24
CA LEU A 42 1.65 21.95 -16.33
C LEU A 42 2.58 21.61 -17.51
N ALA A 43 2.42 20.45 -18.15
CA ALA A 43 3.16 20.11 -19.37
C ALA A 43 2.55 20.75 -20.64
N GLU A 44 1.32 21.27 -20.57
CA GLU A 44 0.65 21.85 -21.73
C GLU A 44 1.33 23.11 -22.29
N PRO A 45 1.81 24.06 -21.47
CA PRO A 45 2.65 25.17 -21.95
C PRO A 45 3.93 24.69 -22.63
N GLY A 46 4.58 23.64 -22.09
CA GLY A 46 5.77 23.03 -22.69
C GLY A 46 5.50 22.43 -24.07
N ARG A 47 4.35 21.75 -24.25
CA ARG A 47 3.89 21.25 -25.57
C ARG A 47 3.68 22.37 -26.58
N LYS A 48 3.01 23.44 -26.15
CA LYS A 48 2.77 24.63 -26.99
C LYS A 48 4.07 25.33 -27.37
N ALA A 49 5.02 25.45 -26.43
CA ALA A 49 6.34 26.02 -26.69
C ALA A 49 7.15 25.14 -27.66
N GLN A 50 7.11 23.81 -27.46
CA GLN A 50 7.78 22.86 -28.35
C GLN A 50 7.29 22.98 -29.80
N SER A 51 5.96 22.97 -30.00
CA SER A 51 5.37 23.03 -31.33
C SER A 51 5.55 24.38 -32.01
N ALA A 52 5.46 25.48 -31.24
CA ALA A 52 5.72 26.83 -31.75
C ALA A 52 7.20 27.00 -32.14
N GLY A 53 8.13 26.55 -31.30
CA GLY A 53 9.56 26.58 -31.58
C GLY A 53 9.93 25.78 -32.84
N HIS A 54 9.40 24.55 -32.94
CA HIS A 54 9.62 23.70 -34.12
C HIS A 54 9.08 24.32 -35.41
N SER A 55 7.86 24.85 -35.38
CA SER A 55 7.25 25.49 -36.56
C SER A 55 8.00 26.75 -36.97
N LEU A 56 8.46 27.54 -36.00
CA LEU A 56 9.27 28.73 -36.23
C LEU A 56 10.63 28.38 -36.83
N ALA A 57 11.32 27.38 -36.27
CA ALA A 57 12.59 26.90 -36.78
C ALA A 57 12.47 26.41 -38.22
N PHE A 58 11.47 25.57 -38.50
CA PHE A 58 11.20 25.05 -39.84
C PHE A 58 10.92 26.16 -40.86
N GLY A 59 10.06 27.13 -40.51
CA GLY A 59 9.73 28.25 -41.39
C GLY A 59 10.94 29.15 -41.68
N LEU A 60 11.75 29.46 -40.67
CA LEU A 60 12.95 30.28 -40.80
C LEU A 60 14.06 29.57 -41.57
N GLN A 61 14.21 28.27 -41.38
CA GLN A 61 15.12 27.44 -42.18
C GLN A 61 14.74 27.49 -43.66
N ALA A 62 13.46 27.25 -43.98
CA ALA A 62 12.95 27.29 -45.34
C ALA A 62 13.11 28.70 -45.98
N ALA A 63 12.86 29.76 -45.21
CA ALA A 63 13.08 31.13 -45.65
C ALA A 63 14.56 31.44 -45.88
N GLY A 64 15.46 30.93 -45.02
CA GLY A 64 16.91 31.05 -45.19
C GLY A 64 17.41 30.36 -46.46
N ASP A 65 16.89 29.17 -46.75
CA ASP A 65 17.21 28.41 -47.97
C ASP A 65 16.68 29.11 -49.23
N ALA A 66 15.46 29.64 -49.20
CA ALA A 66 14.92 30.45 -50.30
C ALA A 66 15.72 31.74 -50.52
N ALA A 67 16.04 32.47 -49.44
CA ALA A 67 16.82 33.71 -49.52
C ALA A 67 18.23 33.49 -50.07
N SER A 68 18.81 32.30 -49.86
CA SER A 68 20.12 31.95 -50.38
C SER A 68 20.21 31.92 -51.91
N GLN A 69 19.08 31.86 -52.60
CA GLN A 69 18.99 31.83 -54.07
C GLN A 69 19.04 33.25 -54.69
N VAL A 70 19.03 34.32 -53.88
CA VAL A 70 19.08 35.70 -54.39
C VAL A 70 20.54 36.09 -54.74
N PRO A 71 20.82 36.50 -56.00
CA PRO A 71 22.16 36.93 -56.40
C PRO A 71 22.66 38.13 -55.57
N LEU A 72 23.97 38.20 -55.32
CA LEU A 72 24.69 39.27 -54.59
C LEU A 72 24.41 39.39 -53.08
N ILE A 73 23.19 39.10 -52.60
CA ILE A 73 22.81 39.31 -51.18
C ILE A 73 22.34 38.04 -50.43
N GLY A 74 22.16 36.91 -51.10
CA GLY A 74 21.57 35.71 -50.49
C GLY A 74 22.33 35.17 -49.27
N GLY A 75 23.66 35.26 -49.25
CA GLY A 75 24.48 34.86 -48.09
C GLY A 75 24.29 35.76 -46.86
N SER A 76 24.04 37.05 -47.07
CA SER A 76 23.81 38.04 -46.00
C SER A 76 22.42 37.87 -45.37
N LEU A 77 21.44 37.39 -46.13
CA LEU A 77 20.09 37.08 -45.65
C LEU A 77 20.00 35.70 -44.98
N LYS A 78 20.72 34.70 -45.51
CA LYS A 78 20.71 33.32 -45.00
C LYS A 78 21.17 33.21 -43.54
N LYS A 79 22.30 33.84 -43.18
CA LYS A 79 22.88 33.75 -41.83
C LYS A 79 21.92 34.15 -40.70
N PRO A 80 21.28 35.34 -40.71
CA PRO A 80 20.36 35.72 -39.65
C PRO A 80 19.11 34.84 -39.59
N LEU A 81 18.60 34.37 -40.74
CA LEU A 81 17.47 33.44 -40.81
C LEU A 81 17.81 32.08 -40.17
N GLN A 82 18.99 31.53 -40.46
CA GLN A 82 19.47 30.29 -39.84
C GLN A 82 19.75 30.45 -38.34
N ALA A 83 20.30 31.59 -37.92
CA ALA A 83 20.50 31.89 -36.50
C ALA A 83 19.15 31.96 -35.74
N ALA A 84 18.14 32.58 -36.36
CA ALA A 84 16.79 32.63 -35.81
C ALA A 84 16.12 31.23 -35.81
N ALA A 85 16.38 30.40 -36.83
CA ALA A 85 15.91 29.01 -36.85
C ALA A 85 16.48 28.20 -35.68
N GLY A 86 17.78 28.32 -35.41
CA GLY A 86 18.43 27.68 -34.26
C GLY A 86 17.90 28.16 -32.89
N ALA A 87 17.48 29.42 -32.79
CA ALA A 87 16.78 29.90 -31.58
C ALA A 87 15.38 29.25 -31.43
N GLY A 88 14.69 28.99 -32.55
CA GLY A 88 13.45 28.22 -32.59
C GLY A 88 13.64 26.77 -32.14
N ASP A 89 14.71 26.12 -32.58
CA ASP A 89 15.09 24.77 -32.12
C ASP A 89 15.38 24.75 -30.62
N GLY A 90 16.15 25.72 -30.11
CA GLY A 90 16.41 25.85 -28.67
C GLY A 90 15.14 26.05 -27.83
N LEU A 91 14.16 26.80 -28.35
CA LEU A 91 12.84 26.93 -27.70
C LEU A 91 12.07 25.61 -27.76
N SER A 92 12.19 24.86 -28.86
CA SER A 92 11.56 23.55 -29.00
C SER A 92 12.08 22.55 -27.97
N ASP A 93 13.41 22.47 -27.87
CA ASP A 93 14.13 21.62 -26.92
C ASP A 93 13.80 21.99 -25.47
N ALA A 94 13.74 23.28 -25.14
CA ALA A 94 13.32 23.74 -23.82
C ALA A 94 11.88 23.32 -23.49
N GLY A 95 10.97 23.44 -24.47
CA GLY A 95 9.59 22.97 -24.35
C GLY A 95 9.49 21.46 -24.11
N GLN A 96 10.33 20.67 -24.77
CA GLN A 96 10.40 19.22 -24.57
C GLN A 96 11.00 18.85 -23.20
N SER A 97 12.07 19.52 -22.78
CA SER A 97 12.71 19.31 -21.48
C SER A 97 11.75 19.59 -20.32
N LEU A 98 10.98 20.69 -20.39
CA LEU A 98 9.94 21.01 -19.41
C LEU A 98 8.89 19.91 -19.30
N GLN A 99 8.40 19.39 -20.44
CA GLN A 99 7.45 18.28 -20.43
C GLN A 99 8.01 17.04 -19.75
N HIS A 100 9.29 16.73 -19.99
CA HIS A 100 9.95 15.57 -19.39
C HIS A 100 10.07 15.72 -17.86
N VAL A 101 10.51 16.89 -17.38
CA VAL A 101 10.62 17.18 -15.94
C VAL A 101 9.25 17.15 -15.26
N VAL A 102 8.24 17.77 -15.86
CA VAL A 102 6.87 17.73 -15.32
C VAL A 102 6.35 16.29 -15.25
N GLY A 103 6.60 15.47 -16.28
CA GLY A 103 6.26 14.05 -16.28
C GLY A 103 6.94 13.29 -15.13
N GLN A 104 8.25 13.44 -14.98
CA GLN A 104 8.99 12.80 -13.88
C GLN A 104 8.47 13.21 -12.50
N VAL A 105 8.17 14.50 -12.30
CA VAL A 105 7.60 15.00 -11.03
C VAL A 105 6.21 14.42 -10.81
N ALA A 106 5.38 14.35 -11.85
CA ALA A 106 4.05 13.76 -11.77
C ALA A 106 4.12 12.27 -11.39
N ASP A 107 5.02 11.52 -12.00
CA ASP A 107 5.23 10.09 -11.75
C ASP A 107 5.76 9.84 -10.34
N LEU A 108 6.81 10.56 -9.93
CA LEU A 108 7.41 10.40 -8.61
C LEU A 108 6.44 10.79 -7.50
N THR A 109 5.69 11.87 -7.70
CA THR A 109 4.67 12.32 -6.75
C THR A 109 3.56 11.28 -6.62
N ALA A 110 3.02 10.79 -7.75
CA ALA A 110 1.99 9.76 -7.75
C ALA A 110 2.47 8.48 -7.07
N LEU A 111 3.69 8.04 -7.38
CA LEU A 111 4.31 6.88 -6.76
C LEU A 111 4.42 7.03 -5.25
N ALA A 112 4.94 8.16 -4.77
CA ALA A 112 5.06 8.43 -3.33
C ALA A 112 3.69 8.44 -2.64
N LEU A 113 2.68 9.05 -3.28
CA LEU A 113 1.32 9.16 -2.76
C LEU A 113 0.56 7.82 -2.75
N ILE A 114 1.01 6.84 -3.53
CA ILE A 114 0.48 5.47 -3.48
C ILE A 114 1.27 4.65 -2.46
N VAL A 115 2.60 4.65 -2.57
CA VAL A 115 3.47 3.76 -1.79
C VAL A 115 3.39 4.08 -0.30
N LEU A 116 3.44 5.36 0.11
CA LEU A 116 3.43 5.72 1.52
C LEU A 116 2.13 5.30 2.24
N PRO A 117 0.92 5.63 1.74
CA PRO A 117 -0.31 5.19 2.38
C PRO A 117 -0.50 3.67 2.32
N VAL A 118 -0.18 3.03 1.19
CA VAL A 118 -0.29 1.57 1.04
C VAL A 118 0.63 0.85 2.02
N ALA A 119 1.89 1.29 2.14
CA ALA A 119 2.84 0.73 3.10
C ALA A 119 2.34 0.94 4.54
N PHE A 120 1.80 2.12 4.86
CA PHE A 120 1.24 2.40 6.18
C PHE A 120 0.05 1.49 6.52
N VAL A 121 -0.90 1.34 5.59
CA VAL A 121 -2.04 0.41 5.72
C VAL A 121 -1.54 -1.02 5.88
N LEU A 122 -0.58 -1.45 5.06
CA LEU A 122 0.03 -2.78 5.18
C LEU A 122 0.68 -3.00 6.52
N VAL A 123 1.44 -2.04 7.06
CA VAL A 123 2.09 -2.19 8.37
C VAL A 123 1.05 -2.29 9.48
N LEU A 124 0.05 -1.41 9.49
CA LEU A 124 -1.02 -1.41 10.49
C LEU A 124 -1.91 -2.66 10.42
N TRP A 125 -2.14 -3.20 9.22
CA TRP A 125 -2.99 -4.37 9.01
C TRP A 125 -2.22 -5.69 9.18
N LEU A 126 -1.02 -5.80 8.61
CA LEU A 126 -0.24 -7.03 8.54
C LEU A 126 0.44 -7.34 9.87
N ALA A 127 0.91 -6.34 10.63
CA ALA A 127 1.62 -6.59 11.89
C ALA A 127 0.73 -7.25 12.97
N PRO A 128 -0.50 -6.79 13.23
CA PRO A 128 -1.42 -7.50 14.13
C PRO A 128 -1.79 -8.88 13.60
N ARG A 129 -1.97 -9.02 12.28
CA ARG A 129 -2.34 -10.29 11.64
C ARG A 129 -1.24 -11.33 11.77
N LEU A 130 0.02 -10.96 11.52
CA LEU A 130 1.20 -11.81 11.70
C LEU A 130 1.39 -12.21 13.17
N ARG A 131 1.25 -11.27 14.10
CA ARG A 131 1.32 -11.55 15.54
C ARG A 131 0.26 -12.57 15.95
N TRP A 132 -0.96 -12.43 15.46
CA TRP A 132 -2.03 -13.37 15.73
C TRP A 132 -1.76 -14.76 15.13
N ILE A 133 -1.37 -14.84 13.86
CA ILE A 133 -1.03 -16.13 13.21
C ILE A 133 0.06 -16.86 14.00
N ARG A 134 1.12 -16.14 14.40
CA ARG A 134 2.20 -16.71 15.23
C ARG A 134 1.69 -17.18 16.58
N HIS A 135 0.93 -16.35 17.28
CA HIS A 135 0.42 -16.69 18.61
C HIS A 135 -0.52 -17.90 18.57
N SER A 136 -1.46 -17.93 17.62
CA SER A 136 -2.39 -19.06 17.45
C SER A 136 -1.67 -20.35 17.03
N ALA A 137 -0.63 -20.27 16.20
CA ALA A 137 0.17 -21.44 15.84
C ALA A 137 0.93 -22.02 17.03
N THR A 138 1.55 -21.17 17.86
CA THR A 138 2.22 -21.60 19.09
C THR A 138 1.25 -22.25 20.08
N THR A 139 0.06 -21.65 20.29
CA THR A 139 -0.96 -22.23 21.20
C THR A 139 -1.48 -23.57 20.70
N ARG A 140 -1.68 -23.75 19.38
CA ARG A 140 -2.08 -25.04 18.79
C ARG A 140 -0.99 -26.09 18.98
N HIS A 141 0.27 -25.74 18.71
CA HIS A 141 1.40 -26.65 18.90
C HIS A 141 1.58 -27.07 20.37
N LEU A 142 1.33 -26.16 21.32
CA LEU A 142 1.35 -26.48 22.74
C LEU A 142 0.19 -27.41 23.15
N PHE A 143 -0.99 -27.25 22.54
CA PHE A 143 -2.13 -28.14 22.78
C PHE A 143 -1.90 -29.56 22.24
N ASP A 144 -1.36 -29.67 21.03
CA ASP A 144 -1.10 -30.95 20.37
C ASP A 144 0.08 -31.73 21.00
N GLY A 145 0.83 -31.10 21.92
CA GLY A 145 1.92 -31.71 22.67
C GLY A 145 1.44 -32.55 23.87
N PRO A 146 2.27 -33.49 24.37
CA PRO A 146 1.95 -34.27 25.57
C PRO A 146 1.75 -33.35 26.78
N GLY A 147 0.61 -33.47 27.47
CA GLY A 147 0.22 -32.58 28.57
C GLY A 147 -0.29 -31.20 28.15
N GLY A 148 -0.51 -30.97 26.85
CA GLY A 148 -0.92 -29.68 26.31
C GLY A 148 -2.26 -29.16 26.82
N ALA A 149 -3.24 -30.05 27.01
CA ALA A 149 -4.53 -29.70 27.60
C ALA A 149 -4.38 -29.16 29.02
N ASP A 150 -3.48 -29.77 29.80
CA ASP A 150 -3.24 -29.40 31.20
C ASP A 150 -2.49 -28.07 31.33
N LEU A 151 -1.52 -27.81 30.44
CA LEU A 151 -0.86 -26.50 30.30
C LEU A 151 -1.84 -25.39 29.92
N LEU A 152 -2.80 -25.68 29.03
CA LEU A 152 -3.84 -24.72 28.67
C LEU A 152 -4.85 -24.51 29.80
N ALA A 153 -5.19 -25.56 30.55
CA ALA A 153 -6.04 -25.47 31.73
C ALA A 153 -5.40 -24.57 32.81
N LEU A 154 -4.11 -24.76 33.09
CA LEU A 154 -3.35 -23.88 33.98
C LEU A 154 -3.32 -22.42 33.48
N ARG A 155 -3.18 -22.21 32.16
CA ARG A 155 -3.23 -20.86 31.58
C ARG A 155 -4.62 -20.23 31.66
N ALA A 156 -5.68 -21.03 31.64
CA ALA A 156 -7.03 -20.54 31.89
C ALA A 156 -7.17 -20.07 33.34
N LEU A 157 -6.69 -20.86 34.31
CA LEU A 157 -6.75 -20.55 35.75
C LEU A 157 -5.96 -19.29 36.14
N THR A 158 -4.80 -19.07 35.51
CA THR A 158 -3.94 -17.88 35.73
C THR A 158 -4.36 -16.64 34.91
N GLY A 159 -5.39 -16.75 34.07
CA GLY A 159 -5.84 -15.69 33.18
C GLY A 159 -6.99 -14.83 33.74
N PRO A 160 -7.50 -13.86 32.95
CA PRO A 160 -8.62 -13.02 33.36
C PRO A 160 -9.85 -13.79 33.86
N GLN A 161 -10.34 -13.38 35.03
CA GLN A 161 -11.38 -14.05 35.83
C GLN A 161 -12.74 -14.16 35.13
N ARG A 162 -13.07 -13.21 34.24
CA ARG A 162 -14.33 -13.21 33.48
C ARG A 162 -14.56 -14.48 32.64
N ASP A 163 -13.48 -15.13 32.19
CA ASP A 163 -13.58 -16.29 31.32
C ASP A 163 -13.76 -17.59 32.14
N LEU A 164 -13.44 -17.57 33.43
CA LEU A 164 -13.66 -18.69 34.37
C LEU A 164 -15.13 -18.78 34.80
N ALA A 165 -15.87 -17.67 34.78
CA ALA A 165 -17.29 -17.62 35.11
C ALA A 165 -18.17 -18.43 34.11
N ALA A 166 -17.64 -18.73 32.93
CA ALA A 166 -18.33 -19.55 31.93
C ALA A 166 -18.16 -21.06 32.14
N VAL A 167 -17.32 -21.49 33.09
CA VAL A 167 -17.07 -22.91 33.38
C VAL A 167 -17.91 -23.31 34.61
N PRO A 168 -18.71 -24.39 34.52
CA PRO A 168 -19.41 -24.94 35.68
C PRO A 168 -18.43 -25.24 36.82
N VAL A 169 -18.71 -24.74 38.03
CA VAL A 169 -17.82 -24.95 39.17
C VAL A 169 -18.13 -26.31 39.81
N PRO A 170 -17.20 -27.27 39.80
CA PRO A 170 -17.42 -28.58 40.42
C PRO A 170 -17.42 -28.47 41.96
N PRO A 171 -18.03 -29.43 42.67
CA PRO A 171 -17.93 -29.50 44.12
C PRO A 171 -16.45 -29.63 44.55
N GLY A 172 -15.97 -28.68 45.35
CA GLY A 172 -14.56 -28.53 45.72
C GLY A 172 -13.80 -27.44 44.95
N GLY A 173 -14.40 -26.87 43.91
CA GLY A 173 -13.84 -25.74 43.15
C GLY A 173 -12.87 -26.15 42.04
N LEU A 174 -12.71 -25.26 41.05
CA LEU A 174 -11.93 -25.51 39.83
C LEU A 174 -10.46 -25.85 40.10
N ALA A 175 -9.83 -25.21 41.10
CA ALA A 175 -8.41 -25.42 41.42
C ALA A 175 -8.14 -26.78 42.08
N ASP A 176 -9.14 -27.37 42.72
CA ASP A 176 -9.04 -28.66 43.38
C ASP A 176 -9.31 -29.80 42.38
N ALA A 177 -10.33 -29.64 41.53
CA ALA A 177 -10.59 -30.57 40.43
C ALA A 177 -9.42 -30.63 39.43
N TRP A 178 -8.81 -29.49 39.11
CA TRP A 178 -7.58 -29.47 38.29
C TRP A 178 -6.42 -30.22 38.96
N ARG A 179 -6.19 -30.02 40.26
CA ARG A 179 -5.12 -30.72 41.01
C ARG A 179 -5.31 -32.23 41.09
N ARG A 180 -6.56 -32.70 41.02
CA ARG A 180 -6.90 -34.13 41.00
C ARG A 180 -6.76 -34.78 39.62
N GLY A 181 -6.48 -34.01 38.57
CA GLY A 181 -6.41 -34.53 37.21
C GLY A 181 -7.78 -34.87 36.61
N ASP A 182 -8.82 -34.13 36.97
CA ASP A 182 -10.17 -34.33 36.41
C ASP A 182 -10.17 -33.96 34.91
N ASP A 183 -10.27 -34.99 34.06
CA ASP A 183 -10.20 -34.84 32.60
C ASP A 183 -11.32 -33.94 32.04
N GLU A 184 -12.53 -33.96 32.61
CA GLU A 184 -13.63 -33.09 32.16
C GLU A 184 -13.33 -31.62 32.46
N VAL A 185 -12.80 -31.34 33.66
CA VAL A 185 -12.46 -29.98 34.08
C VAL A 185 -11.25 -29.46 33.31
N ILE A 186 -10.23 -30.30 33.07
CA ILE A 186 -9.08 -29.96 32.25
C ILE A 186 -9.52 -29.67 30.81
N ALA A 187 -10.39 -30.50 30.23
CA ALA A 187 -10.94 -30.27 28.90
C ALA A 187 -11.70 -28.94 28.82
N ALA A 188 -12.60 -28.67 29.77
CA ALA A 188 -13.40 -27.44 29.81
C ALA A 188 -12.52 -26.17 29.97
N LEU A 189 -11.53 -26.21 30.84
CA LEU A 189 -10.58 -25.10 31.05
C LEU A 189 -9.68 -24.90 29.81
N SER A 190 -9.21 -25.97 29.20
CA SER A 190 -8.41 -25.91 27.98
C SER A 190 -9.22 -25.32 26.80
N GLU A 191 -10.51 -25.63 26.70
CA GLU A 191 -11.40 -25.07 25.68
C GLU A 191 -11.60 -23.56 25.87
N VAL A 192 -11.69 -23.08 27.11
CA VAL A 192 -11.71 -21.63 27.40
C VAL A 192 -10.42 -20.96 26.94
N ALA A 193 -9.26 -21.55 27.22
CA ALA A 193 -7.96 -21.04 26.76
C ALA A 193 -7.85 -21.03 25.21
N LEU A 194 -8.33 -22.09 24.54
CA LEU A 194 -8.39 -22.19 23.08
C LEU A 194 -9.31 -21.12 22.48
N ARG A 195 -10.52 -20.95 23.03
CA ARG A 195 -11.48 -19.92 22.59
C ARG A 195 -10.90 -18.52 22.74
N ARG A 196 -10.18 -18.23 23.83
CA ARG A 196 -9.47 -16.95 24.00
C ARG A 196 -8.39 -16.73 22.93
N ALA A 197 -7.67 -17.78 22.54
CA ALA A 197 -6.71 -17.75 21.44
C ALA A 197 -7.36 -17.68 20.03
N GLY A 198 -8.69 -17.79 19.95
CA GLY A 198 -9.46 -17.79 18.70
C GLY A 198 -9.53 -19.14 18.00
N LEU A 199 -9.19 -20.22 18.71
CA LEU A 199 -9.19 -21.61 18.27
C LEU A 199 -10.43 -22.34 18.83
N ARG A 200 -10.95 -23.33 18.11
CA ARG A 200 -11.81 -24.37 18.68
C ARG A 200 -10.98 -25.65 18.88
N ALA A 201 -11.33 -26.43 19.90
CA ALA A 201 -10.79 -27.78 20.10
C ALA A 201 -10.99 -28.58 18.81
#